data_AF-A0A940XWQ0-F1
#
_entry.id   AF-A0A940XWQ0-F1
#
_cell.length_a   1.000
_cell.length_b   1.000
_cell.length_c   1.000
_cell.angle_alpha   90.00
_cell.angle_beta   90.00
_cell.angle_gamma   90.00
#
_symmetry.space_group_name_H-M   'P 1'
#
loop_
_entity.id
_entity.type
_entity.pdbx_description
1 polymer ?
#
loop_
_entity_poly.entity_id
_entity_poly.type
_entity_poly.pdbx_seq_one_letter_code
_entity_poly.pdbx_strand_id
1 'polypeptide(L)' 'MFGLSELAVILVVVIVVLAVKKGPELARSAGKSARILKAEKRAAAEGGRSAGGPGRGRAAGGADGA' A
#
# COMPACT_ATOMS: atom_id res chain seq x y z
N MET A 1 -0.96 -44.59 2.33
CA MET A 1 -1.67 -43.77 1.31
C MET A 1 -2.35 -42.57 1.94
N PHE A 2 -1.71 -41.95 2.94
CA PHE A 2 -2.21 -40.79 3.68
C PHE A 2 -0.99 -39.92 3.94
N GLY A 3 -1.02 -38.69 3.47
CA GLY A 3 0.14 -37.81 3.42
C GLY A 3 -0.27 -36.43 2.92
N LEU A 4 0.69 -35.65 2.43
CA LEU A 4 0.54 -34.23 2.10
C LEU A 4 -0.72 -33.86 1.31
N SER A 5 -1.20 -34.75 0.42
CA SER A 5 -2.42 -34.53 -0.36
C SER A 5 -3.67 -34.33 0.49
N GLU A 6 -3.83 -35.06 1.59
CA GLU A 6 -5.02 -34.90 2.44
C GLU A 6 -4.93 -33.64 3.32
N LEU A 7 -3.73 -33.34 3.84
CA LEU A 7 -3.46 -32.08 4.52
C LEU A 7 -3.66 -30.88 3.59
N ALA A 8 -3.25 -31.00 2.33
CA ALA A 8 -3.47 -29.97 1.31
C ALA A 8 -4.97 -29.76 1.05
N VAL A 9 -5.75 -30.83 0.96
CA VAL A 9 -7.21 -30.74 0.78
C VAL A 9 -7.86 -30.07 1.99
N ILE A 10 -7.52 -30.50 3.21
CA ILE A 10 -8.05 -29.89 4.44
C ILE A 10 -7.67 -28.41 4.51
N LEU A 11 -6.41 -28.07 4.20
CA LEU A 11 -5.93 -26.70 4.18
C LEU A 11 -6.70 -25.84 3.17
N VAL A 12 -6.93 -26.35 1.96
CA VAL A 12 -7.74 -25.67 0.94
C VAL A 12 -9.16 -25.43 1.45
N VAL A 13 -9.80 -26.42 2.07
CA VAL A 13 -11.15 -26.28 2.64
C VAL A 13 -11.16 -25.20 3.72
N VAL A 14 -10.18 -25.18 4.63
CA VAL A 14 -10.07 -24.15 5.68
C VAL A 14 -9.89 -22.77 5.07
N ILE A 15 -9.02 -22.62 4.07
CA ILE A 15 -8.80 -21.35 3.36
C ILE A 15 -10.09 -20.88 2.70
N VAL A 16 -10.84 -21.76 2.02
CA VAL A 16 -12.12 -21.42 1.39
C VAL A 16 -13.12 -20.91 2.42
N VAL A 17 -13.30 -21.61 3.54
CA VAL A 17 -14.22 -21.18 4.61
C VAL A 17 -13.83 -19.81 5.18
N LEU A 18 -12.54 -19.57 5.41
CA LEU A 18 -12.04 -18.28 5.88
C LEU A 18 -12.18 -17.18 4.82
N ALA A 19 -11.98 -17.49 3.55
CA ALA A 19 -12.12 -16.55 2.46
C ALA A 19 -13.58 -16.09 2.29
N VAL A 20 -14.57 -16.97 2.44
CA VAL A 20 -15.98 -16.56 2.35
C VAL A 20 -16.38 -15.65 3.52
N LYS A 21 -15.92 -15.96 4.74
CA LYS A 21 -16.27 -15.18 5.95
C LYS A 21 -15.47 -13.89 6.11
N LYS A 22 -14.15 -13.94 5.92
CA LYS A 22 -13.23 -12.83 6.19
C LYS A 22 -12.67 -12.18 4.92
N GLY A 23 -12.70 -12.86 3.77
CA GLY A 23 -12.26 -12.29 2.50
C GLY A 23 -12.90 -10.94 2.14
N PRO A 24 -14.23 -10.74 2.27
CA PRO A 24 -14.83 -9.44 1.95
C PRO A 24 -14.36 -8.32 2.89
N GLU A 25 -14.19 -8.64 4.18
CA GLU A 25 -13.72 -7.68 5.18
C GLU A 25 -12.23 -7.32 4.99
N LEU A 26 -11.40 -8.33 4.71
CA LEU A 26 -9.99 -8.19 4.39
C LEU A 26 -9.76 -7.43 3.09
N ALA A 27 -10.56 -7.69 2.04
CA ALA A 27 -10.49 -6.95 0.79
C ALA A 27 -10.87 -5.46 0.99
N ARG A 28 -11.87 -5.19 1.84
CA ARG A 28 -12.32 -3.81 2.13
C ARG A 28 -11.27 -3.02 2.92
N SER A 29 -10.62 -3.65 3.91
CA SER A 29 -9.55 -3.01 4.70
C SER A 29 -8.25 -2.87 3.92
N ALA A 30 -7.82 -3.93 3.21
CA ALA A 30 -6.64 -3.90 2.35
C ALA A 30 -6.79 -2.90 1.20
N GLY A 31 -7.99 -2.75 0.62
CA GLY A 31 -8.27 -1.76 -0.41
C GLY A 31 -8.10 -0.31 0.07
N LYS A 32 -8.47 -0.01 1.32
CA LYS A 32 -8.28 1.32 1.93
C LYS A 32 -6.79 1.65 2.06
N SER A 33 -5.99 0.72 2.59
CA SER A 33 -4.54 0.88 2.72
C SER A 33 -3.83 0.90 1.36
N ALA A 34 -4.24 0.07 0.40
CA ALA A 34 -3.69 0.03 -0.95
C ALA A 34 -3.92 1.34 -1.71
N ARG A 35 -5.05 2.03 -1.47
CA ARG A 35 -5.31 3.35 -2.06
C ARG A 35 -4.34 4.40 -1.53
N ILE A 36 -4.06 4.39 -0.22
CA ILE A 36 -3.05 5.26 0.39
C ILE A 36 -1.68 4.93 -0.18
N LEU A 37 -1.28 3.65 -0.16
CA LEU A 37 -0.01 3.19 -0.70
C LEU A 37 0.16 3.54 -2.19
N LYS A 38 -0.92 3.53 -2.99
CA LYS A 38 -0.89 3.94 -4.41
C LYS A 38 -0.68 5.44 -4.56
N ALA A 39 -1.30 6.26 -3.70
CA ALA A 39 -1.10 7.72 -3.69
C ALA A 39 0.32 8.07 -3.24
N GLU A 40 0.83 7.40 -2.20
CA GLU A 40 2.20 7.58 -1.71
C GLU A 40 3.24 7.10 -2.74
N LYS A 41 3.06 5.92 -3.35
CA LYS A 41 3.92 5.45 -4.44
C LYS A 41 3.91 6.39 -5.63
N ARG A 42 2.76 6.98 -5.94
CA ARG A 42 2.66 7.97 -7.01
C ARG A 42 3.39 9.25 -6.65
N ALA A 43 3.22 9.78 -5.44
CA ALA A 43 3.97 10.94 -4.97
C ALA A 43 5.49 10.66 -4.90
N ALA A 44 5.90 9.45 -4.55
CA ALA A 44 7.30 9.03 -4.59
C ALA A 44 7.82 8.93 -6.04
N ALA A 45 7.03 8.41 -6.97
CA ALA A 45 7.39 8.32 -8.39
C ALA A 45 7.39 9.69 -9.10
N GLU A 46 6.45 10.57 -8.77
CA GLU A 46 6.38 11.95 -9.25
C GLU A 46 7.49 12.81 -8.60
N GLY A 47 7.80 12.59 -7.33
CA GLY A 47 8.90 13.25 -6.60
C GLY A 47 10.28 12.86 -7.15
N GLY A 48 10.43 11.66 -7.69
CA GLY A 48 11.60 11.26 -8.48
C GLY A 48 11.65 11.88 -9.88
N ARG A 49 10.53 12.36 -10.44
CA ARG A 49 10.46 13.09 -11.73
C ARG A 49 10.40 14.61 -11.60
N SER A 50 10.21 15.13 -10.38
CA SER A 50 10.15 16.57 -10.09
C SER A 50 11.33 17.06 -9.23
N ALA A 51 12.37 16.23 -9.05
CA ALA A 51 13.71 16.66 -8.66
C ALA A 51 14.45 17.34 -9.83
N GLY A 52 13.76 18.24 -10.52
CA GLY A 52 14.19 18.95 -11.72
C GLY A 52 13.35 20.22 -11.93
N GLY A 53 13.28 21.07 -10.91
CA GLY A 53 12.65 22.39 -11.00
C GLY A 53 13.29 23.36 -10.00
N PRO A 54 13.94 24.45 -10.45
CA PRO A 54 14.66 25.38 -9.56
C PRO A 54 13.64 26.24 -8.82
N GLY A 55 13.63 26.21 -7.48
CA GLY A 55 12.73 27.10 -6.74
C GLY A 55 12.61 26.96 -5.23
N ARG A 56 13.21 25.96 -4.58
CA ARG A 56 13.24 25.89 -3.10
C ARG A 56 14.58 26.32 -2.52
N GLY A 57 15.04 27.49 -2.95
CA GLY A 57 16.28 28.10 -2.48
C GLY A 57 16.21 29.59 -2.14
N ARG A 58 15.02 30.23 -2.07
CA ARG A 58 14.95 31.69 -1.89
C ARG A 58 13.73 32.24 -1.12
N ALA A 59 13.32 31.60 -0.02
CA ALA A 59 12.28 32.18 0.84
C ALA A 59 12.52 31.98 2.35
N ALA A 60 13.77 31.83 2.78
CA ALA A 60 14.13 31.80 4.20
C ALA A 60 15.47 32.52 4.45
N GLY A 61 15.65 33.69 3.82
CA GLY A 61 16.81 34.56 4.04
C GLY A 61 16.57 35.95 3.45
N GLY A 62 16.40 36.93 4.33
CA GLY A 62 16.13 38.35 4.02
C GLY A 62 15.00 38.86 4.92
N ALA A 63 15.23 39.18 6.19
CA ALA A 63 15.83 40.42 6.68
C ALA A 63 14.88 41.63 6.61
N ASP A 64 14.65 42.21 7.79
CA ASP A 64 14.33 43.61 8.11
C ASP A 64 13.10 44.32 7.51
N GLY A 65 12.33 44.92 8.41
CA GLY A 65 11.72 46.24 8.17
C GLY A 65 10.23 46.37 8.48
N ALA A 66 9.87 46.52 9.76
CA ALA A 66 8.85 47.45 10.27
C ALA A 66 8.76 47.37 11.81
#